data_AF-X0XMU2-F1
#
_entry.id   AF-X0XMU2-F1
#
_cell.length_a   1.000
_cell.length_b   1.000
_cell.length_c   1.000
_cell.angle_alpha   90.00
_cell.angle_beta   90.00
_cell.angle_gamma   90.00
#
_symmetry.space_group_name_H-M   'P 1'
#
loop_
_entity.id
_entity.type
_entity.pdbx_description
1 polymer ?
#
loop_
_entity_poly.entity_id
_entity_poly.type
_entity_poly.pdbx_seq_one_letter_code
_entity_poly.pdbx_strand_id
1 'polypeptide(L)'
;DASADLGRDIHFVAEVGRRSEMQIIVATGLYFDVPRYFRSRSADVMAELFLKDINEGIAGTQIKAGIIKCATDEAGVTGDIEKVLRACAHVHRATGVPITTHTFAAGQTGTAQQDIFESEGVDLSRVIIGHSGDSTDIDYLLRLIGRGSYIGMDRFGLDMFLPTADRVATIAQLCKMGHADKMVLSHDATSYIDWFERSLIEMTAPDWHYNFIPDTVIPALLESGVTEDE
;
A
#
# COMPACT_ATOMS: atom_id res chain seq x y z
N ASP A 1 -6.62 2.29 1.55
CA ASP A 1 -5.85 2.75 2.72
C ASP A 1 -6.70 3.18 3.92
N ALA A 2 -6.71 2.43 5.02
CA ALA A 2 -7.42 2.83 6.24
C ALA A 2 -6.56 2.63 7.50
N SER A 3 -5.52 3.46 7.65
CA SER A 3 -4.76 3.60 8.89
C SER A 3 -5.54 4.46 9.91
N ALA A 4 -5.04 4.55 11.14
CA ALA A 4 -5.75 5.23 12.23
C ALA A 4 -6.06 6.71 11.96
N ASP A 5 -5.26 7.37 11.12
CA ASP A 5 -5.37 8.78 10.73
C ASP A 5 -6.22 9.03 9.46
N LEU A 6 -6.68 7.98 8.78
CA LEU A 6 -7.51 8.06 7.55
C LEU A 6 -8.96 7.62 7.77
N GLY A 7 -9.49 7.81 8.99
CA GLY A 7 -10.90 7.53 9.28
C GLY A 7 -11.26 6.05 9.39
N ARG A 8 -10.31 5.18 9.78
CA ARG A 8 -10.55 3.75 10.01
C ARG A 8 -11.73 3.51 10.97
N ASP A 9 -12.82 2.94 10.44
CA ASP A 9 -13.97 2.45 11.23
C ASP A 9 -14.03 0.92 11.18
N ILE A 10 -13.56 0.27 12.24
CA ILE A 10 -13.52 -1.20 12.32
C ILE A 10 -14.91 -1.83 12.42
N HIS A 11 -15.90 -1.13 13.01
CA HIS A 11 -17.25 -1.66 13.16
C HIS A 11 -17.97 -1.66 11.82
N PHE A 12 -17.80 -0.58 11.05
CA PHE A 12 -18.31 -0.50 9.68
C PHE A 12 -17.69 -1.59 8.80
N VAL A 13 -16.36 -1.72 8.80
CA VAL A 13 -15.67 -2.75 8.00
C VAL A 13 -16.13 -4.16 8.38
N ALA A 14 -16.32 -4.43 9.68
CA ALA A 14 -16.84 -5.71 10.16
C ALA A 14 -18.25 -6.01 9.66
N GLU A 15 -19.13 -5.01 9.62
CA GLU A 15 -20.48 -5.13 9.07
C GLU A 15 -20.44 -5.40 7.56
N VAL A 16 -19.60 -4.68 6.82
CA VAL A 16 -19.41 -4.89 5.38
C VAL A 16 -18.95 -6.32 5.12
N GLY A 17 -17.88 -6.78 5.76
CA GLY A 17 -17.36 -8.14 5.56
C GLY A 17 -18.38 -9.23 5.91
N ARG A 18 -19.17 -9.05 6.97
CA ARG A 18 -20.24 -10.00 7.33
C ARG A 18 -21.37 -10.05 6.30
N ARG A 19 -21.68 -8.94 5.64
CA ARG A 19 -22.81 -8.84 4.71
C ARG A 19 -22.45 -9.14 3.26
N SER A 20 -21.21 -8.88 2.86
CA SER A 20 -20.73 -9.16 1.50
C SER A 20 -20.14 -10.56 1.36
N GLU A 21 -19.88 -11.25 2.47
CA GLU A 21 -19.14 -12.52 2.54
C GLU A 21 -17.69 -12.43 2.00
N MET A 22 -17.20 -11.20 1.75
CA MET A 22 -15.81 -10.97 1.37
C MET A 22 -14.89 -11.06 2.58
N GLN A 23 -13.73 -11.68 2.39
CA GLN A 23 -12.64 -11.57 3.35
C GLN A 23 -12.00 -10.18 3.25
N ILE A 24 -11.98 -9.46 4.36
CA ILE A 24 -11.37 -8.12 4.44
C ILE A 24 -10.25 -8.17 5.47
N ILE A 25 -9.02 -7.89 5.01
CA ILE A 25 -7.85 -7.74 5.87
C ILE A 25 -7.73 -6.26 6.24
N VAL A 26 -7.72 -5.96 7.54
CA VAL A 26 -7.62 -4.59 8.03
C VAL A 26 -6.20 -4.25 8.46
N ALA A 27 -5.85 -2.97 8.31
CA ALA A 27 -4.52 -2.47 8.62
C ALA A 27 -4.44 -1.82 10.02
N THR A 28 -3.25 -1.87 10.60
CA THR A 28 -2.79 -0.92 11.62
C THR A 28 -1.67 -0.06 11.03
N GLY A 29 -1.23 0.95 11.78
CA GLY A 29 -0.22 1.91 11.33
C GLY A 29 -0.77 3.32 11.16
N LEU A 30 0.01 4.17 10.51
CA LEU A 30 -0.25 5.60 10.37
C LEU A 30 0.26 6.08 9.01
N TYR A 31 -0.53 6.88 8.31
CA TYR A 31 -0.26 7.26 6.93
C TYR A 31 0.78 8.39 6.86
N PHE A 32 0.39 9.66 6.89
CA PHE A 32 1.34 10.79 6.86
C PHE A 32 1.07 11.91 7.86
N ASP A 33 -0.19 12.17 8.27
CA ASP A 33 -0.49 13.28 9.18
C ASP A 33 -0.33 12.82 10.63
N VAL A 34 0.91 12.87 11.12
CA VAL A 34 1.26 12.40 12.46
C VAL A 34 0.51 13.20 13.54
N PRO A 35 -0.43 12.57 14.27
CA PRO A 35 -1.20 13.22 15.31
C PRO A 35 -0.30 13.90 16.34
N ARG A 36 -0.74 15.06 16.87
CA ARG A 36 0.01 15.81 17.89
C ARG A 36 0.47 14.94 19.06
N TYR A 37 -0.32 13.91 19.41
CA TYR A 37 0.03 12.93 20.42
C TYR A 37 1.42 12.28 20.19
N PHE A 38 1.82 11.99 18.96
CA PHE A 38 3.09 11.30 18.68
C PHE A 38 4.29 12.20 18.42
N ARG A 39 4.08 13.51 18.21
CA ARG A 39 5.16 14.43 17.80
C ARG A 39 6.34 14.46 18.79
N SER A 40 6.07 14.44 20.09
CA SER A 40 7.10 14.45 21.14
C SER A 40 7.35 13.08 21.78
N ARG A 41 6.85 11.99 21.17
CA ARG A 41 7.01 10.62 21.68
C ARG A 41 7.92 9.82 20.75
N SER A 42 8.49 8.73 21.26
CA SER A 42 9.32 7.82 20.46
C SER A 42 8.46 6.97 19.53
N ALA A 43 9.12 6.33 18.56
CA ALA A 43 8.51 5.31 17.70
C ALA A 43 7.91 4.15 18.51
N ASP A 44 8.50 3.82 19.67
CA ASP A 44 8.03 2.71 20.51
C ASP A 44 6.60 2.91 21.02
N VAL A 45 6.22 4.15 21.35
CA VAL A 45 4.83 4.43 21.79
C VAL A 45 3.83 4.20 20.65
N MET A 46 4.21 4.49 19.40
CA MET A 46 3.39 4.14 18.24
C MET A 46 3.34 2.61 18.05
N ALA A 47 4.50 1.95 18.14
CA ALA A 47 4.62 0.51 17.99
C ALA A 47 3.76 -0.25 19.02
N GLU A 48 3.71 0.18 20.28
CA GLU A 48 2.86 -0.41 21.32
C GLU A 48 1.37 -0.42 20.93
N LEU A 49 0.88 0.67 20.32
CA LEU A 49 -0.52 0.77 19.88
C LEU A 49 -0.79 -0.12 18.67
N PHE A 50 0.14 -0.17 17.71
CA PHE A 50 0.01 -1.06 16.55
C PHE A 50 0.09 -2.53 16.94
N LEU A 51 0.95 -2.87 17.91
CA LEU A 51 1.03 -4.21 18.50
C LEU A 51 -0.27 -4.60 19.20
N LYS A 52 -0.94 -3.67 19.86
CA LYS A 52 -2.26 -3.91 20.46
C LYS A 52 -3.32 -4.24 19.40
N ASP A 53 -3.35 -3.47 18.31
CA ASP A 53 -4.26 -3.73 17.19
C ASP A 53 -4.04 -5.13 16.58
N ILE A 54 -2.80 -5.62 16.54
CA ILE A 54 -2.45 -6.95 16.00
C ILE A 54 -2.72 -8.06 17.02
N ASN A 55 -2.36 -7.89 18.30
CA ASN A 55 -2.39 -8.96 19.28
C ASN A 55 -3.73 -9.09 20.00
N GLU A 56 -4.40 -7.98 20.28
CA GLU A 56 -5.61 -7.92 21.09
C GLU A 56 -6.85 -7.59 20.27
N GLY A 57 -6.73 -6.62 19.34
CA GLY A 57 -7.79 -6.18 18.46
C GLY A 57 -7.99 -4.66 18.48
N ILE A 58 -8.67 -4.16 17.45
CA ILE A 58 -8.81 -2.72 17.18
C ILE A 58 -10.01 -2.15 17.93
N ALA A 59 -9.84 -1.00 18.56
CA ALA A 59 -10.90 -0.19 19.18
C ALA A 59 -11.83 -0.98 20.14
N GLY A 60 -11.27 -1.92 20.90
CA GLY A 60 -12.03 -2.74 21.86
C GLY A 60 -12.79 -3.92 21.25
N THR A 61 -12.68 -4.12 19.92
CA THR A 61 -13.16 -5.33 19.26
C THR A 61 -12.15 -6.48 19.38
N GLN A 62 -12.53 -7.67 18.94
CA GLN A 62 -11.61 -8.81 18.78
C GLN A 62 -11.03 -8.91 17.36
N ILE A 63 -11.25 -7.89 16.51
CA ILE A 63 -10.79 -7.87 15.12
C ILE A 63 -9.37 -7.34 15.10
N LYS A 64 -8.45 -8.15 14.59
CA LYS A 64 -7.01 -7.89 14.60
C LYS A 64 -6.54 -7.35 13.25
N ALA A 65 -5.55 -6.47 13.27
CA ALA A 65 -4.88 -6.04 12.06
C ALA A 65 -4.06 -7.19 11.47
N GLY A 66 -4.20 -7.41 10.16
CA GLY A 66 -3.44 -8.43 9.41
C GLY A 66 -2.32 -7.85 8.55
N ILE A 67 -2.18 -6.52 8.50
CA ILE A 67 -1.12 -5.84 7.75
C ILE A 67 -0.77 -4.50 8.42
N ILE A 68 0.47 -4.06 8.25
CA ILE A 68 0.98 -2.77 8.75
C ILE A 68 1.03 -1.78 7.58
N LYS A 69 0.59 -0.54 7.78
CA LYS A 69 0.58 0.51 6.76
C LYS A 69 1.32 1.76 7.21
N CYS A 70 2.15 2.30 6.34
CA CYS A 70 2.84 3.58 6.52
C CYS A 70 3.01 4.34 5.19
N ALA A 71 3.29 5.64 5.22
CA ALA A 71 3.46 6.43 4.01
C ALA A 71 4.77 7.24 3.96
N THR A 72 5.22 7.53 2.75
CA THR A 72 6.25 8.54 2.45
C THR A 72 5.94 9.18 1.12
N ASP A 73 5.41 10.41 1.16
CA ASP A 73 4.98 11.16 -0.03
C ASP A 73 6.08 12.13 -0.54
N GLU A 74 5.73 13.14 -1.32
CA GLU A 74 6.63 14.06 -2.04
C GLU A 74 7.67 14.73 -1.14
N ALA A 75 7.34 15.03 0.12
CA ALA A 75 8.27 15.61 1.09
C ALA A 75 9.42 14.66 1.51
N GLY A 76 9.35 13.38 1.12
CA GLY A 76 10.31 12.35 1.48
C GLY A 76 10.23 11.98 2.96
N VAL A 77 11.34 11.45 3.47
CA VAL A 77 11.45 11.03 4.87
C VAL A 77 11.72 12.25 5.76
N THR A 78 10.65 12.84 6.29
CA THR A 78 10.76 13.82 7.38
C THR A 78 11.00 13.13 8.73
N GLY A 79 11.39 13.87 9.77
CA GLY A 79 11.64 13.28 11.09
C GLY A 79 10.41 12.60 11.72
N ASP A 80 9.20 13.07 11.42
CA ASP A 80 7.96 12.42 11.87
C ASP A 80 7.63 11.18 11.04
N ILE A 81 7.88 11.20 9.73
CA ILE A 81 7.71 10.03 8.85
C ILE A 81 8.72 8.93 9.18
N GLU A 82 9.99 9.28 9.41
CA GLU A 82 11.01 8.31 9.83
C GLU A 82 10.59 7.58 11.11
N LYS A 83 10.04 8.33 12.07
CA LYS A 83 9.54 7.77 13.33
C LYS A 83 8.38 6.79 13.11
N VAL A 84 7.47 7.07 12.16
CA VAL A 84 6.39 6.15 11.77
C VAL A 84 6.95 4.89 11.09
N LEU A 85 7.90 5.05 10.16
CA LEU A 85 8.55 3.92 9.48
C LEU A 85 9.27 3.00 10.47
N ARG A 86 10.04 3.56 11.41
CA ARG A 86 10.71 2.78 12.47
C ARG A 86 9.70 2.09 13.39
N ALA A 87 8.60 2.74 13.75
CA ALA A 87 7.53 2.09 14.51
C ALA A 87 6.94 0.88 13.77
N CYS A 88 6.69 1.01 12.46
CA CYS A 88 6.20 -0.09 11.62
C CYS A 88 7.22 -1.23 11.53
N ALA A 89 8.52 -0.90 11.42
CA ALA A 89 9.61 -1.87 11.42
C ALA A 89 9.67 -2.66 12.75
N HIS A 90 9.56 -1.98 13.89
CA HIS A 90 9.52 -2.63 15.21
C HIS A 90 8.36 -3.62 15.32
N VAL A 91 7.17 -3.22 14.88
CA VAL A 91 5.95 -4.05 14.91
C VAL A 91 6.09 -5.27 14.01
N HIS A 92 6.60 -5.08 12.79
CA HIS A 92 6.87 -6.18 11.86
C HIS A 92 7.84 -7.18 12.49
N ARG A 93 8.96 -6.73 13.04
CA ARG A 93 9.96 -7.61 13.65
C ARG A 93 9.43 -8.38 14.85
N ALA A 94 8.54 -7.78 15.62
CA ALA A 94 7.94 -8.43 16.78
C ALA A 94 6.86 -9.46 16.42
N THR A 95 6.22 -9.36 15.25
CA THR A 95 5.00 -10.11 14.93
C THR A 95 5.07 -10.94 13.65
N GLY A 96 5.97 -10.60 12.73
CA GLY A 96 6.02 -11.14 11.37
C GLY A 96 4.90 -10.64 10.44
N VAL A 97 4.01 -9.75 10.90
CA VAL A 97 2.93 -9.19 10.08
C VAL A 97 3.52 -8.35 8.94
N PRO A 98 3.11 -8.54 7.68
CA PRO A 98 3.70 -7.84 6.54
C PRO A 98 3.44 -6.32 6.58
N ILE A 99 4.30 -5.58 5.87
CA ILE A 99 4.17 -4.13 5.70
C ILE A 99 3.73 -3.84 4.26
N THR A 100 2.74 -2.97 4.10
CA THR A 100 2.46 -2.28 2.82
C THR A 100 2.69 -0.79 3.00
N THR A 101 3.26 -0.13 1.99
CA THR A 101 3.60 1.29 2.08
C THR A 101 2.80 2.14 1.10
N HIS A 102 2.76 3.44 1.33
CA HIS A 102 2.44 4.45 0.32
C HIS A 102 3.74 5.14 -0.09
N THR A 103 3.94 5.37 -1.39
CA THR A 103 5.10 6.09 -1.91
C THR A 103 4.71 7.18 -2.91
N PHE A 104 5.65 8.09 -3.15
CA PHE A 104 5.67 8.96 -4.32
C PHE A 104 6.67 8.39 -5.31
N ALA A 105 6.18 7.62 -6.29
CA ALA A 105 7.02 6.83 -7.19
C ALA A 105 7.96 7.68 -8.05
N ALA A 106 7.50 8.86 -8.50
CA ALA A 106 8.34 9.80 -9.26
C ALA A 106 9.52 10.35 -8.45
N GLY A 107 9.37 10.46 -7.12
CA GLY A 107 10.46 10.80 -6.19
C GLY A 107 11.23 9.59 -5.66
N GLN A 108 10.89 8.37 -6.12
CA GLN A 108 11.51 7.09 -5.71
C GLN A 108 11.58 6.88 -4.19
N THR A 109 10.57 7.38 -3.44
CA THR A 109 10.59 7.35 -1.98
C THR A 109 10.54 5.94 -1.39
N GLY A 110 10.15 4.94 -2.18
CA GLY A 110 10.26 3.52 -1.83
C GLY A 110 11.69 3.07 -1.51
N THR A 111 12.70 3.65 -2.18
CA THR A 111 14.12 3.34 -1.88
C THR A 111 14.47 3.77 -0.45
N ALA A 112 14.04 4.97 -0.05
CA ALA A 112 14.29 5.49 1.29
C ALA A 112 13.56 4.70 2.38
N GLN A 113 12.35 4.19 2.07
CA GLN A 113 11.63 3.28 2.97
C GLN A 113 12.40 1.97 3.17
N GLN A 114 12.89 1.35 2.09
CA GLN A 114 13.72 0.14 2.17
C GLN A 114 14.98 0.37 2.98
N ASP A 115 15.67 1.51 2.83
CA ASP A 115 16.88 1.83 3.60
C ASP A 115 16.61 1.84 5.11
N ILE A 116 15.50 2.44 5.53
CA ILE A 116 15.11 2.49 6.95
C ILE A 116 14.73 1.10 7.45
N PHE A 117 13.91 0.37 6.70
CA PHE A 117 13.48 -0.98 7.06
C PHE A 117 14.67 -1.95 7.17
N GLU A 118 15.61 -1.93 6.24
CA GLU A 118 16.85 -2.71 6.33
C GLU A 118 17.68 -2.28 7.54
N SER A 119 17.82 -0.98 7.82
CA SER A 119 18.55 -0.48 9.00
C SER A 119 17.94 -0.96 10.32
N GLU A 120 16.63 -1.21 10.32
CA GLU A 120 15.87 -1.74 11.45
C GLU A 120 15.88 -3.28 11.50
N GLY A 121 16.41 -3.97 10.48
CA GLY A 121 16.45 -5.43 10.39
C GLY A 121 15.14 -6.07 9.94
N VAL A 122 14.34 -5.37 9.14
CA VAL A 122 13.13 -5.90 8.50
C VAL A 122 13.52 -6.84 7.36
N ASP A 123 12.82 -7.96 7.25
CA ASP A 123 12.87 -8.80 6.05
C ASP A 123 12.08 -8.13 4.92
N LEU A 124 12.79 -7.53 3.97
CA LEU A 124 12.17 -6.83 2.85
C LEU A 124 11.28 -7.73 1.98
N SER A 125 11.45 -9.06 2.02
CA SER A 125 10.55 -10.00 1.34
C SER A 125 9.14 -10.03 1.93
N ARG A 126 8.91 -9.36 3.05
CA ARG A 126 7.61 -9.16 3.69
C ARG A 126 7.07 -7.73 3.53
N VAL A 127 7.66 -6.94 2.63
CA VAL A 127 7.31 -5.54 2.39
C VAL A 127 6.79 -5.37 0.96
N ILE A 128 5.62 -4.72 0.84
CA ILE A 128 5.07 -4.23 -0.42
C ILE A 128 5.34 -2.73 -0.51
N ILE A 129 6.13 -2.31 -1.49
CA ILE A 129 6.36 -0.90 -1.78
C ILE A 129 5.20 -0.40 -2.65
N GLY A 130 4.20 0.22 -2.03
CA GLY A 130 2.97 0.62 -2.72
C GLY A 130 3.15 1.80 -3.66
N HIS A 131 2.22 1.95 -4.60
CA HIS A 131 2.22 2.96 -5.68
C HIS A 131 3.41 2.89 -6.63
N SER A 132 4.19 1.80 -6.57
CA SER A 132 5.28 1.55 -7.52
C SER A 132 4.77 1.51 -8.97
N GLY A 133 3.52 1.06 -9.19
CA GLY A 133 2.88 1.05 -10.50
C GLY A 133 2.57 2.42 -11.10
N ASP A 134 2.83 3.52 -10.38
CA ASP A 134 2.80 4.87 -10.94
C ASP A 134 4.11 5.22 -11.68
N SER A 135 5.09 4.30 -11.74
CA SER A 135 6.37 4.49 -12.43
C SER A 135 6.52 3.58 -13.66
N THR A 136 7.12 4.13 -14.71
CA THR A 136 7.62 3.39 -15.89
C THR A 136 9.14 3.21 -15.87
N ASP A 137 9.81 3.66 -14.79
CA ASP A 137 11.25 3.49 -14.60
C ASP A 137 11.55 2.04 -14.16
N ILE A 138 11.80 1.19 -15.15
CA ILE A 138 12.12 -0.23 -14.95
C ILE A 138 13.34 -0.42 -14.04
N ASP A 139 14.37 0.44 -14.14
CA ASP A 139 15.56 0.31 -13.31
C ASP A 139 15.23 0.58 -11.83
N TYR A 140 14.37 1.54 -11.54
CA TYR A 140 13.85 1.78 -10.18
C TYR A 140 13.08 0.57 -9.65
N LEU A 141 12.14 0.04 -10.43
CA LEU A 141 11.34 -1.10 -10.03
C LEU A 141 12.20 -2.36 -9.78
N LEU A 142 13.19 -2.61 -10.64
CA LEU A 142 14.15 -3.71 -10.46
C LEU A 142 15.06 -3.51 -9.25
N ARG A 143 15.42 -2.27 -8.88
CA ARG A 143 16.16 -2.03 -7.62
C ARG A 143 15.32 -2.40 -6.40
N LEU A 144 14.04 -2.04 -6.37
CA LEU A 144 13.14 -2.41 -5.28
C LEU A 144 12.99 -3.93 -5.17
N ILE A 145 12.73 -4.59 -6.30
CA ILE A 145 12.61 -6.05 -6.41
C ILE A 145 13.91 -6.75 -5.99
N GLY A 146 15.05 -6.26 -6.47
CA GLY A 146 16.38 -6.84 -6.22
C GLY A 146 16.79 -6.81 -4.76
N ARG A 147 16.24 -5.89 -3.96
CA ARG A 147 16.38 -5.83 -2.50
C ARG A 147 15.39 -6.74 -1.76
N GLY A 148 14.46 -7.35 -2.48
CA GLY A 148 13.57 -8.40 -1.97
C GLY A 148 12.12 -7.98 -1.82
N SER A 149 11.77 -6.71 -1.94
CA SER A 149 10.38 -6.27 -1.77
C SER A 149 9.47 -6.69 -2.92
N TYR A 150 8.18 -6.75 -2.63
CA TYR A 150 7.13 -6.69 -3.64
C TYR A 150 6.90 -5.25 -4.05
N ILE A 151 6.41 -5.04 -5.26
CA ILE A 151 6.02 -3.72 -5.76
C ILE A 151 4.51 -3.68 -6.02
N GLY A 152 3.85 -2.67 -5.46
CA GLY A 152 2.42 -2.45 -5.60
C GLY A 152 2.09 -1.78 -6.93
N MET A 153 1.48 -2.52 -7.83
CA MET A 153 0.87 -2.04 -9.08
C MET A 153 -0.59 -1.68 -8.81
N ASP A 154 -0.78 -0.74 -7.89
CA ASP A 154 -1.96 -0.71 -7.03
C ASP A 154 -2.89 0.48 -7.25
N ARG A 155 -2.75 1.21 -8.36
CA ARG A 155 -3.56 2.40 -8.71
C ARG A 155 -4.21 2.35 -10.09
N PHE A 156 -4.62 1.16 -10.52
CA PHE A 156 -5.38 1.02 -11.77
C PHE A 156 -6.71 1.81 -11.71
N GLY A 157 -7.02 2.51 -12.80
CA GLY A 157 -8.17 3.42 -12.90
C GLY A 157 -7.85 4.89 -12.59
N LEU A 158 -6.65 5.17 -12.04
CA LEU A 158 -6.16 6.53 -11.79
C LEU A 158 -5.18 6.98 -12.88
N ASP A 159 -5.71 7.17 -14.09
CA ASP A 159 -4.94 7.51 -15.30
C ASP A 159 -4.31 8.91 -15.26
N MET A 160 -4.73 9.77 -14.35
CA MET A 160 -4.12 11.08 -14.11
C MET A 160 -2.74 10.99 -13.46
N PHE A 161 -2.40 9.87 -12.81
CA PHE A 161 -1.05 9.61 -12.32
C PHE A 161 -0.19 8.91 -13.37
N LEU A 162 -0.72 7.84 -13.97
CA LEU A 162 -0.09 7.14 -15.08
C LEU A 162 -1.19 6.44 -15.91
N PRO A 163 -1.24 6.63 -17.25
CA PRO A 163 -2.22 5.99 -18.09
C PRO A 163 -2.20 4.47 -17.96
N THR A 164 -3.38 3.83 -18.04
CA THR A 164 -3.49 2.37 -17.90
C THR A 164 -2.64 1.61 -18.92
N ALA A 165 -2.51 2.12 -20.16
CA ALA A 165 -1.66 1.51 -21.18
C ALA A 165 -0.17 1.45 -20.77
N ASP A 166 0.35 2.50 -20.12
CA ASP A 166 1.73 2.54 -19.66
C ASP A 166 1.95 1.61 -18.46
N ARG A 167 0.96 1.49 -17.57
CA ARG A 167 0.96 0.52 -16.46
C ARG A 167 1.02 -0.92 -16.99
N VAL A 168 0.14 -1.25 -17.95
CA VAL A 168 0.09 -2.58 -18.58
C VAL A 168 1.40 -2.90 -19.29
N ALA A 169 1.95 -1.96 -20.06
CA ALA A 169 3.22 -2.14 -20.75
C ALA A 169 4.39 -2.38 -19.77
N THR A 170 4.42 -1.65 -18.66
CA THR A 170 5.43 -1.80 -17.60
C THR A 170 5.35 -3.18 -16.94
N ILE A 171 4.15 -3.63 -16.57
CA ILE A 171 3.94 -4.96 -15.98
C ILE A 171 4.32 -6.05 -16.97
N ALA A 172 3.87 -5.98 -18.23
CA ALA A 172 4.20 -6.96 -19.25
C ALA A 172 5.72 -7.05 -19.48
N GLN A 173 6.42 -5.92 -19.43
CA GLN A 173 7.89 -5.90 -19.49
C GLN A 173 8.52 -6.61 -18.28
N LEU A 174 8.04 -6.38 -17.06
CA LEU A 174 8.54 -7.04 -15.86
C LEU A 174 8.22 -8.54 -15.84
N CYS A 175 7.05 -8.97 -16.29
CA CYS A 175 6.71 -10.39 -16.46
C CYS A 175 7.67 -11.06 -17.46
N LYS A 176 7.92 -10.43 -18.62
CA LYS A 176 8.90 -10.92 -19.60
C LYS A 176 10.33 -11.05 -19.02
N MET A 177 10.65 -10.27 -17.99
CA MET A 177 11.92 -10.34 -17.27
C MET A 177 11.92 -11.38 -16.11
N GLY A 178 10.79 -12.06 -15.87
CA GLY A 178 10.63 -13.10 -14.87
C GLY A 178 10.31 -12.59 -13.47
N HIS A 179 9.64 -11.44 -13.34
CA HIS A 179 9.33 -10.79 -12.06
C HIS A 179 7.83 -10.73 -11.71
N ALA A 180 7.00 -11.57 -12.34
CA ALA A 180 5.57 -11.67 -12.03
C ALA A 180 5.34 -11.98 -10.53
N ASP A 181 6.18 -12.83 -9.93
CA ASP A 181 6.14 -13.23 -8.53
C ASP A 181 6.45 -12.11 -7.52
N LYS A 182 6.82 -10.91 -8.00
CA LYS A 182 7.15 -9.74 -7.18
C LYS A 182 6.19 -8.58 -7.35
N MET A 183 5.11 -8.76 -8.09
CA MET A 183 4.09 -7.74 -8.32
C MET A 183 2.77 -8.10 -7.63
N VAL A 184 2.06 -7.10 -7.14
CA VAL A 184 0.66 -7.24 -6.69
C VAL A 184 -0.18 -6.16 -7.36
N LEU A 185 -1.37 -6.51 -7.84
CA LEU A 185 -2.26 -5.58 -8.54
C LEU A 185 -3.39 -5.10 -7.63
N SER A 186 -3.75 -3.82 -7.73
CA SER A 186 -4.91 -3.24 -7.04
C SER A 186 -5.32 -1.91 -7.68
N HIS A 187 -6.35 -1.27 -7.12
CA HIS A 187 -6.91 -0.01 -7.62
C HIS A 187 -6.65 1.19 -6.71
N ASP A 188 -6.35 0.93 -5.42
CA ASP A 188 -6.43 1.93 -4.34
C ASP A 188 -7.80 2.62 -4.31
N ALA A 189 -8.82 1.93 -4.82
CA ALA A 189 -10.18 2.44 -4.91
C ALA A 189 -10.84 2.46 -3.54
N THR A 190 -11.82 3.35 -3.41
CA THR A 190 -12.64 3.48 -2.21
C THR A 190 -14.10 3.60 -2.58
N SER A 191 -14.97 3.06 -1.72
CA SER A 191 -16.42 3.19 -1.87
C SER A 191 -16.92 4.57 -1.45
N TYR A 192 -16.09 5.34 -0.71
CA TYR A 192 -16.38 6.70 -0.26
C TYR A 192 -15.09 7.46 0.05
N ILE A 193 -15.02 8.72 -0.37
CA ILE A 193 -13.94 9.65 -0.03
C ILE A 193 -14.54 11.05 0.13
N ASP A 194 -14.16 11.76 1.18
CA ASP A 194 -14.64 13.10 1.51
C ASP A 194 -13.66 14.21 1.07
N TRP A 195 -12.50 13.84 0.52
CA TRP A 195 -11.49 14.78 0.02
C TRP A 195 -11.93 15.47 -1.28
N PHE A 196 -12.80 14.81 -2.06
CA PHE A 196 -13.24 15.28 -3.36
C PHE A 196 -14.75 15.13 -3.52
N GLU A 197 -15.35 16.01 -4.30
CA GLU A 197 -16.74 15.84 -4.72
C GLU A 197 -16.88 14.59 -5.60
N ARG A 198 -17.93 13.81 -5.37
CA ARG A 198 -18.18 12.57 -6.12
C ARG A 198 -18.28 12.78 -7.63
N SER A 199 -18.94 13.85 -8.06
CA SER A 199 -19.09 14.23 -9.48
C SER A 199 -17.74 14.49 -10.15
N LEU A 200 -16.77 15.04 -9.41
CA LEU A 200 -15.43 15.26 -9.91
C LEU A 200 -14.73 13.91 -10.17
N ILE A 201 -14.81 12.99 -9.22
CA ILE A 201 -14.22 11.64 -9.36
C ILE A 201 -14.83 10.91 -10.57
N GLU A 202 -16.16 10.90 -10.68
CA GLU A 202 -16.86 10.25 -11.80
C GLU A 202 -16.46 10.85 -13.16
N MET A 203 -16.12 12.14 -13.20
CA MET A 203 -15.66 12.82 -14.42
C MET A 203 -14.18 12.55 -14.72
N THR A 204 -13.30 12.53 -13.71
CA THR A 204 -11.85 12.50 -13.91
C THR A 204 -11.23 11.11 -13.79
N ALA A 205 -11.91 10.18 -13.14
CA ALA A 205 -11.43 8.83 -12.86
C ALA A 205 -12.59 7.80 -12.98
N PRO A 206 -13.27 7.72 -14.14
CA PRO A 206 -14.44 6.85 -14.32
C PRO A 206 -14.12 5.36 -14.13
N ASP A 207 -12.87 4.97 -14.38
CA ASP A 207 -12.37 3.60 -14.28
C ASP A 207 -11.82 3.25 -12.88
N TRP A 208 -11.87 4.19 -11.93
CA TRP A 208 -11.38 3.98 -10.58
C TRP A 208 -12.39 3.23 -9.70
N HIS A 209 -12.53 1.93 -9.97
CA HIS A 209 -13.46 1.04 -9.26
C HIS A 209 -12.95 -0.41 -9.20
N TYR A 210 -13.48 -1.20 -8.25
CA TYR A 210 -12.98 -2.54 -7.95
C TYR A 210 -13.04 -3.56 -9.09
N ASN A 211 -13.92 -3.35 -10.09
CA ASN A 211 -14.04 -4.26 -11.24
C ASN A 211 -13.07 -3.95 -12.38
N PHE A 212 -12.34 -2.84 -12.36
CA PHE A 212 -11.57 -2.41 -13.54
C PHE A 212 -10.41 -3.36 -13.87
N ILE A 213 -9.83 -4.01 -12.85
CA ILE A 213 -8.77 -5.00 -13.07
C ILE A 213 -9.30 -6.24 -13.80
N PRO A 214 -10.29 -6.98 -13.26
CA PRO A 214 -10.78 -8.17 -13.92
C PRO A 214 -11.43 -7.87 -15.28
N ASP A 215 -12.12 -6.73 -15.42
CA ASP A 215 -12.89 -6.43 -16.64
C ASP A 215 -12.02 -5.86 -17.77
N THR A 216 -10.94 -5.12 -17.45
CA THR A 216 -10.16 -4.36 -18.44
C THR A 216 -8.66 -4.67 -18.38
N VAL A 217 -8.05 -4.64 -17.19
CA VAL A 217 -6.59 -4.76 -17.05
C VAL A 217 -6.09 -6.17 -17.36
N ILE A 218 -6.76 -7.21 -16.84
CA ILE A 218 -6.38 -8.60 -17.09
C ILE A 218 -6.44 -8.93 -18.60
N PRO A 219 -7.53 -8.64 -19.34
CA PRO A 219 -7.53 -8.77 -20.80
C PRO A 219 -6.37 -8.05 -21.49
N ALA A 220 -6.07 -6.80 -21.10
CA ALA A 220 -4.99 -6.02 -21.69
C ALA A 220 -3.59 -6.61 -21.42
N LEU A 221 -3.37 -7.20 -20.24
CA LEU A 221 -2.14 -7.91 -19.89
C LEU A 221 -1.95 -9.16 -20.75
N LEU A 222 -3.02 -9.96 -20.91
CA LEU A 222 -3.01 -11.15 -21.78
C LEU A 222 -2.71 -10.79 -23.24
N GLU A 223 -3.34 -9.73 -23.76
CA GLU A 223 -3.07 -9.20 -25.10
C GLU A 223 -1.63 -8.70 -25.26
N SER A 224 -1.02 -8.23 -24.16
CA SER A 224 0.37 -7.78 -24.11
C SER A 224 1.38 -8.93 -23.92
N GLY A 225 0.91 -10.17 -23.86
CA GLY A 225 1.73 -11.38 -23.81
C GLY A 225 2.08 -11.87 -22.40
N VAL A 226 1.44 -11.34 -21.35
CA VAL A 226 1.45 -11.95 -20.01
C VAL A 226 0.62 -13.24 -20.07
N THR A 227 1.08 -14.30 -19.39
CA THR A 227 0.40 -15.60 -19.39
C THR A 227 -0.69 -15.69 -18.31
N GLU A 228 -1.57 -16.68 -18.37
CA GLU A 228 -2.56 -16.92 -17.30
C GLU A 228 -1.93 -17.37 -15.97
N ASP A 229 -0.71 -17.93 -16.02
CA ASP A 229 0.03 -18.36 -14.82
C ASP A 229 0.74 -17.18 -14.12
N GLU A 230 0.99 -16.08 -14.83
CA GLU A 230 1.64 -14.86 -14.34
C GLU A 230 0.62 -13.82 -13.85
#